data_AF-X4ZXK9-F1
#
_entry.id   AF-X4ZXK9-F1
#
_cell.length_a   1.000
_cell.length_b   1.000
_cell.length_c   1.000
_cell.angle_alpha   90.00
_cell.angle_beta   90.00
_cell.angle_gamma   90.00
#
_symmetry.space_group_name_H-M   'P 1'
#
loop_
_entity.id
_entity.type
_entity.pdbx_description
1 polymer ?
#
loop_
_entity_poly.entity_id
_entity_poly.type
_entity_poly.pdbx_seq_one_letter_code
_entity_poly.pdbx_strand_id
1 'polypeptide(L)'
;MERPAGFGFRRVIFFRDRTFLLFYIGYRPGDKIKRLMTTQPAYYAIFDIVQYKGKDFWALPLMRHREVLVGLSIPSSSFGVLPHVEGAGETLFEQIKARGMEGVIGKRKDSLYETVRRSTAWQKVINWSYAEVFITGYRKAEFGWLAAIPGPSGTASAEIIELGTTPTHKRAFYGVPGNW
;
A
#
# COMPACT_ATOMS: atom_id res chain seq x y z
N MET A 1 -25.49 -24.82 24.86
CA MET A 1 -24.23 -24.32 25.45
C MET A 1 -23.11 -24.93 24.63
N GLU A 2 -22.30 -24.10 23.98
CA GLU A 2 -20.91 -24.30 23.50
C GLU A 2 -20.65 -23.44 22.26
N ARG A 3 -19.72 -22.48 22.39
CA ARG A 3 -19.19 -21.64 21.31
C ARG A 3 -17.91 -22.32 20.78
N PRO A 4 -17.72 -22.53 19.46
CA PRO A 4 -16.45 -23.01 18.95
C PRO A 4 -15.42 -21.88 18.79
N ALA A 5 -14.17 -22.30 18.94
CA ALA A 5 -12.93 -21.54 19.09
C ALA A 5 -12.63 -20.45 18.03
N GLY A 6 -12.42 -19.24 18.53
CA GLY A 6 -11.24 -18.40 18.28
C GLY A 6 -10.79 -18.16 16.83
N PHE A 7 -11.36 -17.13 16.19
CA PHE A 7 -10.80 -16.51 14.99
C PHE A 7 -9.55 -15.68 15.35
N GLY A 8 -8.38 -16.08 14.84
CA GLY A 8 -7.16 -15.30 14.95
C GLY A 8 -7.04 -14.31 13.79
N PHE A 9 -7.33 -13.03 14.02
CA PHE A 9 -7.16 -11.96 13.05
C PHE A 9 -5.76 -11.35 13.20
N ARG A 10 -4.97 -11.27 12.12
CA ARG A 10 -3.78 -10.43 12.08
C ARG A 10 -3.86 -9.47 10.90
N ARG A 11 -3.78 -8.17 11.20
CA ARG A 11 -3.79 -7.07 10.23
C ARG A 11 -2.37 -6.91 9.68
N VAL A 12 -2.22 -6.94 8.37
CA VAL A 12 -1.00 -6.52 7.67
C VAL A 12 -1.39 -5.35 6.78
N ILE A 13 -0.73 -4.21 6.96
CA ILE A 13 -1.00 -2.98 6.23
C ILE A 13 0.07 -2.84 5.15
N PHE A 14 -0.33 -2.93 3.89
CA PHE A 14 0.47 -2.45 2.77
C PHE A 14 -0.16 -1.16 2.24
N PHE A 15 0.69 -0.18 1.92
CA PHE A 15 0.25 1.04 1.26
C PHE A 15 0.52 0.87 -0.24
N ARG A 16 -0.55 0.83 -1.06
CA ARG A 16 -0.48 1.11 -2.50
C ARG A 16 -1.63 2.06 -2.83
N ASP A 17 -1.27 3.20 -3.39
CA ASP A 17 -2.11 4.30 -3.90
C ASP A 17 -3.59 4.43 -3.47
N ARG A 18 -3.81 5.38 -2.56
CA ARG A 18 -5.10 6.05 -2.25
C ARG A 18 -6.26 5.16 -1.78
N THR A 19 -6.04 3.86 -1.63
CA THR A 19 -6.97 2.94 -0.99
C THR A 19 -6.28 2.31 0.22
N PHE A 20 -6.96 2.30 1.37
CA PHE A 20 -6.64 1.33 2.41
C PHE A 20 -7.02 -0.04 1.85
N LEU A 21 -6.09 -0.73 1.18
CA LEU A 21 -6.29 -2.13 0.87
C LEU A 21 -6.08 -2.91 2.18
N LEU A 22 -7.18 -3.08 2.93
CA LEU A 22 -7.28 -4.12 3.92
C LEU A 22 -7.30 -5.45 3.15
N PHE A 23 -6.12 -6.01 2.88
CA PHE A 23 -6.06 -7.38 2.40
C PHE A 23 -6.53 -8.29 3.52
N TYR A 24 -7.77 -8.75 3.42
CA TYR A 24 -8.25 -9.91 4.14
C TYR A 24 -7.56 -11.12 3.52
N ILE A 25 -6.40 -11.50 4.07
CA ILE A 25 -5.78 -12.77 3.71
C ILE A 25 -6.57 -13.88 4.43
N GLY A 26 -7.72 -14.22 3.89
CA GLY A 26 -8.47 -15.41 4.25
C GLY A 26 -7.86 -16.62 3.53
N TYR A 27 -7.09 -17.44 4.24
CA TYR A 27 -6.67 -18.74 3.73
C TYR A 27 -7.03 -19.86 4.72
N ARG A 28 -7.61 -20.94 4.18
CA ARG A 28 -7.44 -22.35 4.62
C ARG A 28 -7.47 -23.22 3.33
N PRO A 29 -6.76 -24.34 3.20
CA PRO A 29 -5.92 -25.08 4.15
C PRO A 29 -4.40 -25.03 3.80
N GLY A 30 -3.57 -25.67 4.63
CA GLY A 30 -2.16 -25.35 4.86
C GLY A 30 -1.18 -25.46 3.69
N ASP A 31 -1.48 -26.18 2.62
CA ASP A 31 -0.50 -26.42 1.54
C ASP A 31 -0.30 -25.18 0.65
N LYS A 32 -1.36 -24.43 0.39
CA LYS A 32 -1.27 -23.18 -0.36
C LYS A 32 -0.50 -22.12 0.43
N ILE A 33 -0.71 -22.03 1.74
CA ILE A 33 0.02 -21.11 2.61
C ILE A 33 1.50 -21.52 2.66
N LYS A 34 1.82 -22.80 2.88
CA LYS A 34 3.22 -23.29 2.90
C LYS A 34 3.94 -23.01 1.58
N ARG A 35 3.27 -23.25 0.45
CA ARG A 35 3.82 -22.94 -0.88
C ARG A 35 4.09 -21.44 -1.00
N LEU A 36 3.11 -20.59 -0.69
CA LEU A 36 3.27 -19.13 -0.79
C LEU A 36 4.33 -18.58 0.17
N MET A 37 4.47 -19.13 1.37
CA MET A 37 5.55 -18.75 2.29
C MET A 37 6.94 -18.97 1.69
N THR A 38 7.08 -19.95 0.79
CA THR A 38 8.35 -20.26 0.12
C THR A 38 8.50 -19.47 -1.18
N THR A 39 7.46 -19.40 -2.01
CA THR A 39 7.53 -18.80 -3.35
C THR A 39 7.32 -17.28 -3.35
N GLN A 40 6.66 -16.74 -2.33
CA GLN A 40 6.31 -15.33 -2.22
C GLN A 40 6.29 -14.88 -0.75
N PRO A 41 7.46 -14.81 -0.09
CA PRO A 41 7.54 -14.44 1.31
C PRO A 41 7.03 -13.01 1.52
N ALA A 42 6.22 -12.83 2.56
CA ALA A 42 5.75 -11.52 2.98
C ALA A 42 6.69 -10.93 4.03
N TYR A 43 6.87 -9.61 3.98
CA TYR A 43 7.59 -8.84 5.00
C TYR A 43 6.63 -7.85 5.67
N TYR A 44 6.58 -7.85 7.00
CA TYR A 44 5.76 -6.90 7.75
C TYR A 44 6.58 -5.70 8.21
N ALA A 45 6.39 -4.58 7.52
CA ALA A 45 7.08 -3.33 7.79
C ALA A 45 6.32 -2.49 8.83
N ILE A 46 6.88 -2.37 10.04
CA ILE A 46 6.26 -1.70 11.18
C ILE A 46 6.63 -0.22 11.15
N PHE A 47 5.63 0.65 11.02
CA PHE A 47 5.84 2.09 10.88
C PHE A 47 5.20 2.91 12.00
N ASP A 48 4.52 2.32 12.99
CA ASP A 48 3.93 3.03 14.12
C ASP A 48 3.53 2.06 15.25
N ILE A 49 3.21 2.59 16.43
CA ILE A 49 2.65 1.87 17.56
C ILE A 49 1.55 2.71 18.23
N VAL A 50 0.34 2.15 18.32
CA VAL A 50 -0.83 2.88 18.87
C VAL A 50 -1.21 2.41 20.29
N GLN A 51 -0.67 1.28 20.73
CA GLN A 51 -0.85 0.75 22.07
C GLN A 51 0.40 -0.04 22.48
N TYR A 52 0.84 0.12 23.73
CA TYR A 52 1.97 -0.61 24.29
C TYR A 52 1.77 -0.87 25.78
N LYS A 53 1.91 -2.13 26.22
CA LYS A 53 1.76 -2.55 27.63
C LYS A 53 0.47 -2.02 28.29
N GLY A 54 -0.66 -2.11 27.59
CA GLY A 54 -1.96 -1.65 28.09
C GLY A 54 -2.13 -0.13 28.13
N LYS A 55 -1.15 0.65 27.65
CA LYS A 55 -1.25 2.11 27.50
C LYS A 55 -1.55 2.49 26.08
N ASP A 56 -2.49 3.40 25.92
CA ASP A 56 -2.91 3.96 24.64
C ASP A 56 -2.02 5.13 24.23
N PHE A 57 -1.64 5.17 22.95
CA PHE A 57 -0.77 6.20 22.38
C PHE A 57 -1.52 7.15 21.44
N TRP A 58 -2.79 6.89 21.11
CA TRP A 58 -3.58 7.66 20.14
C TRP A 58 -3.52 9.19 20.33
N ALA A 59 -3.56 9.65 21.57
CA ALA A 59 -3.56 11.06 21.95
C ALA A 59 -2.16 11.62 22.28
N LEU A 60 -1.10 10.86 21.97
CA LEU A 60 0.28 11.30 22.14
C LEU A 60 0.88 11.79 20.81
N PRO A 61 1.83 12.73 20.86
CA PRO A 61 2.59 13.12 19.68
C PRO A 61 3.31 11.93 19.04
N LEU A 62 3.37 11.89 17.71
CA LEU A 62 4.02 10.84 16.94
C LEU A 62 5.44 10.50 17.43
N MET A 63 6.21 11.48 17.89
CA MET A 63 7.56 11.22 18.43
C MET A 63 7.55 10.33 19.68
N ARG A 64 6.51 10.39 20.52
CA ARG A 64 6.35 9.45 21.65
C ARG A 64 6.14 8.02 21.21
N HIS A 65 5.48 7.82 20.07
CA HIS A 65 5.33 6.50 19.47
C HIS A 65 6.70 5.99 18.99
N ARG A 66 7.52 6.88 18.42
CA ARG A 66 8.87 6.56 17.93
C ARG A 66 9.81 6.16 19.04
N GLU A 67 9.83 6.90 20.14
CA GLU A 67 10.65 6.58 21.32
C GLU A 67 10.42 5.13 21.76
N VAL A 68 9.16 4.72 21.86
CA VAL A 68 8.81 3.33 22.21
C VAL A 68 9.23 2.37 21.11
N LEU A 69 8.86 2.65 19.86
CA LEU A 69 9.08 1.72 18.74
C LEU A 69 10.58 1.43 18.49
N VAL A 70 11.45 2.44 18.62
CA VAL A 70 12.91 2.26 18.49
C VAL A 70 13.48 1.49 19.67
N GLY A 71 12.91 1.64 20.88
CA GLY A 71 13.28 0.85 22.04
C GLY A 71 12.86 -0.62 21.98
N LEU A 72 12.00 -1.01 21.03
CA LEU A 72 11.61 -2.40 20.83
C LEU A 72 12.69 -3.13 20.01
N SER A 73 13.58 -3.84 20.70
CA SER A 73 14.45 -4.82 20.04
C SER A 73 13.63 -6.05 19.66
N ILE A 74 13.19 -6.13 18.40
CA ILE A 74 12.41 -7.26 17.88
C ILE A 74 13.10 -7.83 16.62
N PRO A 75 14.18 -8.62 16.79
CA PRO A 75 14.88 -9.20 15.65
C PRO A 75 13.98 -10.22 14.93
N SER A 76 13.81 -10.04 13.61
CA SER A 76 13.08 -10.99 12.76
C SER A 76 13.50 -10.87 11.30
N SER A 77 13.49 -12.00 10.58
CA SER A 77 13.68 -12.04 9.12
C SER A 77 12.40 -11.71 8.33
N SER A 78 11.23 -11.69 9.00
CA SER A 78 9.92 -11.57 8.34
C SER A 78 9.18 -10.29 8.70
N PHE A 79 9.72 -9.47 9.61
CA PHE A 79 9.19 -8.17 9.95
C PHE A 79 10.28 -7.27 10.55
N GLY A 80 10.04 -5.97 10.57
CA GLY A 80 10.98 -5.03 11.19
C GLY A 80 10.44 -3.61 11.24
N VAL A 81 11.04 -2.80 12.09
CA VAL A 81 10.71 -1.38 12.23
C VAL A 81 11.30 -0.61 11.06
N LEU A 82 10.46 0.16 10.37
CA LEU A 82 10.91 1.06 9.33
C LEU A 82 11.66 2.25 9.95
N PRO A 83 12.91 2.52 9.51
CA PRO A 83 13.63 3.69 9.96
C PRO A 83 12.92 4.96 9.49
N HIS A 84 13.16 6.05 10.22
CA HIS A 84 12.72 7.38 9.83
C HIS A 84 13.92 8.32 9.80
N VAL A 85 13.76 9.42 9.06
CA VAL A 85 14.78 10.46 8.93
C VAL A 85 14.13 11.78 9.27
N GLU A 86 14.78 12.56 10.13
CA GLU A 86 14.36 13.92 10.48
C GLU A 86 15.18 14.94 9.68
N GLY A 87 14.52 15.96 9.12
CA GLY A 87 15.19 17.08 8.44
C GLY A 87 15.72 16.81 7.03
N ALA A 88 15.97 15.55 6.64
CA ALA A 88 16.51 15.20 5.32
C ALA A 88 15.50 14.48 4.40
N GLY A 89 14.24 14.94 4.42
CA GLY A 89 13.15 14.33 3.65
C GLY A 89 13.36 14.40 2.13
N GLU A 90 13.89 15.50 1.62
CA GLU A 90 14.19 15.68 0.19
C GLU A 90 15.30 14.72 -0.26
N THR A 91 16.40 14.64 0.50
CA THR A 91 17.49 13.70 0.21
C THR A 91 17.00 12.25 0.23
N LEU A 92 16.17 11.89 1.22
CA LEU A 92 15.55 10.56 1.26
C LEU A 92 14.69 10.32 0.01
N PHE A 93 13.90 11.31 -0.41
CA PHE A 93 13.06 11.19 -1.60
C PHE A 93 13.89 10.99 -2.88
N GLU A 94 15.00 11.73 -3.04
CA GLU A 94 15.92 11.52 -4.18
C GLU A 94 16.49 10.10 -4.20
N GLN A 95 16.91 9.56 -3.05
CA GLN A 95 17.38 8.17 -2.97
C GLN A 95 16.28 7.14 -3.27
N ILE A 96 15.05 7.40 -2.82
CA ILE A 96 13.88 6.57 -3.11
C ILE A 96 13.59 6.55 -4.62
N LYS A 97 13.65 7.72 -5.28
CA LYS A 97 13.51 7.82 -6.74
C LYS A 97 14.61 7.06 -7.47
N ALA A 98 15.87 7.22 -7.07
CA ALA A 98 17.01 6.54 -7.68
C ALA A 98 16.91 5.01 -7.59
N ARG A 99 16.16 4.48 -6.61
CA ARG A 99 15.88 3.04 -6.43
C ARG A 99 14.58 2.58 -7.12
N GLY A 100 13.89 3.45 -7.84
CA GLY A 100 12.61 3.14 -8.48
C GLY A 100 11.49 2.82 -7.49
N MET A 101 11.59 3.29 -6.24
CA MET A 101 10.60 3.06 -5.21
C MET A 101 9.43 4.05 -5.31
N GLU A 102 8.28 3.68 -4.76
CA GLU A 102 7.00 4.40 -4.89
C GLU A 102 7.03 5.84 -4.37
N GLY A 103 7.77 6.11 -3.30
CA GLY A 103 7.82 7.43 -2.68
C GLY A 103 8.05 7.41 -1.18
N VAL A 104 7.72 8.52 -0.52
CA VAL A 104 7.92 8.72 0.92
C VAL A 104 6.63 9.20 1.60
N ILE A 105 6.54 9.01 2.92
CA ILE A 105 5.50 9.58 3.77
C ILE A 105 6.14 10.61 4.70
N GLY A 106 5.81 11.88 4.50
CA GLY A 106 6.11 12.95 5.45
C GLY A 106 5.10 12.93 6.59
N LYS A 107 5.57 12.92 7.84
CA LYS A 107 4.71 12.94 9.02
C LYS A 107 5.09 14.10 9.93
N ARG A 108 4.12 14.91 10.38
CA ARG A 108 4.38 15.96 11.39
C ARG A 108 4.73 15.31 12.73
N LYS A 109 5.79 15.80 13.38
CA LYS A 109 6.36 15.20 14.61
C LYS A 109 5.40 15.27 15.80
N ASP A 110 4.64 16.34 15.84
CA ASP A 110 3.69 16.70 16.90
C ASP A 110 2.26 16.24 16.63
N SER A 111 2.00 15.58 15.48
CA SER A 111 0.66 15.11 15.16
C SER A 111 0.23 13.93 16.02
N LEU A 112 -1.05 13.90 16.35
CA LEU A 112 -1.72 12.75 16.94
C LEU A 112 -2.08 11.71 15.87
N TYR A 113 -2.42 10.49 16.30
CA TYR A 113 -2.86 9.45 15.38
C TYR A 113 -4.35 9.61 15.04
N GLU A 114 -4.68 9.86 13.78
CA GLU A 114 -6.07 10.04 13.30
C GLU A 114 -6.56 8.82 12.51
N THR A 115 -7.72 8.24 12.89
CA THR A 115 -8.33 7.09 12.20
C THR A 115 -9.56 7.43 11.37
N VAL A 116 -10.27 8.51 11.72
CA VAL A 116 -11.61 8.81 11.17
C VAL A 116 -11.53 9.43 9.78
N ARG A 117 -10.44 10.14 9.49
CA ARG A 117 -10.27 10.89 8.24
C ARG A 117 -8.83 10.79 7.74
N ARG A 118 -8.65 11.18 6.47
CA ARG A 118 -7.32 11.38 5.91
C ARG A 118 -6.63 12.55 6.63
N SER A 119 -5.54 12.26 7.34
CA SER A 119 -4.79 13.29 8.06
C SER A 119 -3.99 14.15 7.09
N THR A 120 -4.00 15.47 7.31
CA THR A 120 -3.12 16.42 6.62
C THR A 120 -1.70 16.44 7.21
N ALA A 121 -1.53 15.83 8.39
CA ALA A 121 -0.25 15.67 9.05
C ALA A 121 0.60 14.56 8.44
N TRP A 122 -0.01 13.62 7.71
CA TRP A 122 0.65 12.53 7.02
C TRP A 122 0.47 12.70 5.51
N GLN A 123 1.54 13.11 4.84
CA GLN A 123 1.53 13.43 3.41
C GLN A 123 2.34 12.41 2.63
N LYS A 124 1.69 11.78 1.66
CA LYS A 124 2.35 10.87 0.73
C LYS A 124 2.90 11.69 -0.44
N VAL A 125 4.20 11.57 -0.67
CA VAL A 125 4.91 12.15 -1.80
C VAL A 125 5.32 11.00 -2.70
N ILE A 126 4.77 10.96 -3.92
CA ILE A 126 4.87 9.83 -4.84
C ILE A 126 5.89 10.15 -5.93
N ASN A 127 6.77 9.18 -6.21
CA ASN A 127 7.60 9.15 -7.39
C ASN A 127 6.76 8.61 -8.56
N TRP A 128 6.08 9.52 -9.28
CA TRP A 128 5.27 9.12 -10.42
C TRP A 128 6.14 8.69 -11.60
N SER A 129 5.87 7.49 -12.12
CA SER A 129 6.33 7.08 -13.44
C SER A 129 5.16 7.16 -14.43
N TYR A 130 5.51 7.44 -15.69
CA TYR A 130 4.54 7.54 -16.78
C TYR A 130 4.93 6.56 -17.86
N ALA A 131 3.94 5.93 -18.46
CA ALA A 131 4.10 5.06 -19.60
C ALA A 131 2.96 5.34 -20.58
N GLU A 132 3.30 5.36 -21.87
CA GLU A 132 2.31 5.29 -22.93
C GLU A 132 1.86 3.83 -23.08
N VAL A 133 0.55 3.63 -23.11
CA VAL A 133 -0.05 2.30 -23.18
C VAL A 133 -1.16 2.26 -24.22
N PHE A 134 -1.35 1.10 -24.83
CA PHE A 134 -2.53 0.82 -25.62
C PHE A 134 -3.63 0.26 -24.72
N ILE A 135 -4.87 0.71 -24.93
CA ILE A 135 -6.04 0.04 -24.36
C ILE A 135 -6.43 -1.07 -25.34
N THR A 136 -6.19 -2.32 -24.93
CA THR A 136 -6.43 -3.51 -25.78
C THR A 136 -7.71 -4.27 -25.40
N GLY A 137 -8.40 -3.84 -24.35
CA GLY A 137 -9.67 -4.41 -23.92
C GLY A 137 -10.30 -3.63 -22.77
N TYR A 138 -11.53 -3.97 -22.42
CA TYR A 138 -12.23 -3.36 -21.29
C TYR A 138 -13.23 -4.33 -20.65
N ARG A 139 -13.53 -4.12 -19.36
CA ARG A 139 -14.58 -4.85 -18.65
C ARG A 139 -15.95 -4.23 -18.95
N LYS A 140 -16.96 -5.08 -19.20
CA LYS A 140 -18.35 -4.64 -19.48
C LYS A 140 -19.18 -4.38 -18.22
N ALA A 141 -18.93 -5.13 -17.15
CA ALA A 141 -19.74 -5.09 -15.92
C ALA A 141 -19.25 -4.05 -14.90
N GLU A 142 -17.94 -3.97 -14.70
CA GLU A 142 -17.28 -3.00 -13.84
C GLU A 142 -16.22 -2.23 -14.63
N PHE A 143 -15.74 -1.11 -14.10
CA PHE A 143 -14.73 -0.33 -14.80
C PHE A 143 -13.36 -1.03 -14.76
N GLY A 144 -12.77 -1.24 -15.93
CA GLY A 144 -11.38 -1.66 -16.05
C GLY A 144 -10.94 -1.61 -17.50
N TRP A 145 -9.83 -0.93 -17.78
CA TRP A 145 -9.18 -0.94 -19.10
C TRP A 145 -7.98 -1.87 -19.07
N LEU A 146 -7.90 -2.81 -20.00
CA LEU A 146 -6.72 -3.65 -20.17
C LEU A 146 -5.65 -2.82 -20.89
N ALA A 147 -4.56 -2.53 -20.18
CA ALA A 147 -3.44 -1.79 -20.74
C ALA A 147 -2.34 -2.73 -21.22
N ALA A 148 -1.71 -2.37 -22.33
CA ALA A 148 -0.58 -3.08 -22.89
C ALA A 148 0.54 -2.09 -23.24
N ILE A 149 1.78 -2.44 -22.88
CA ILE A 149 2.96 -1.59 -23.09
C ILE A 149 3.62 -2.01 -24.41
N PRO A 150 3.95 -1.07 -25.31
CA PRO A 150 4.72 -1.38 -26.51
C PRO A 150 6.11 -1.92 -26.14
N GLY A 151 6.49 -3.05 -26.75
CA GLY A 151 7.81 -3.66 -26.60
C GLY A 151 8.46 -3.95 -27.96
N PRO A 152 9.79 -4.18 -28.01
CA PRO A 152 10.54 -4.43 -29.25
C PRO A 152 10.03 -5.64 -30.06
N SER A 153 9.42 -6.62 -29.38
CA SER A 153 8.90 -7.86 -29.96
C SER A 153 7.37 -7.91 -30.03
N GLY A 154 6.70 -6.77 -29.90
CA GLY A 154 5.24 -6.66 -29.84
C GLY A 154 4.72 -6.13 -28.50
N THR A 155 3.41 -5.96 -28.40
CA THR A 155 2.76 -5.38 -27.20
C THR A 155 2.68 -6.42 -26.08
N ALA A 156 3.26 -6.10 -24.91
CA ALA A 156 3.17 -6.93 -23.72
C ALA A 156 1.99 -6.47 -22.85
N SER A 157 1.15 -7.41 -22.40
CA SER A 157 0.10 -7.12 -21.44
C SER A 157 0.70 -6.57 -20.16
N ALA A 158 0.27 -5.38 -19.74
CA ALA A 158 0.73 -4.75 -18.51
C ALA A 158 -0.19 -5.18 -17.37
N GLU A 159 -1.22 -4.40 -17.09
CA GLU A 159 -2.21 -4.66 -16.04
C GLU A 159 -3.55 -3.99 -16.41
N ILE A 160 -4.57 -4.18 -15.58
CA ILE A 160 -5.86 -3.52 -15.73
C ILE A 160 -5.82 -2.18 -14.99
N ILE A 161 -6.15 -1.09 -15.69
CA ILE A 161 -6.35 0.23 -15.12
C ILE A 161 -7.76 0.29 -14.53
N GLU A 162 -7.85 0.25 -13.21
CA GLU A 162 -9.12 0.26 -12.46
C GLU A 162 -9.39 1.61 -11.77
N LEU A 163 -8.35 2.44 -11.60
CA LEU A 163 -8.40 3.69 -10.84
C LEU A 163 -7.82 4.87 -11.67
N GLY A 164 -8.06 6.10 -11.21
CA GLY A 164 -7.51 7.32 -11.81
C GLY A 164 -8.33 7.90 -12.97
N THR A 165 -9.39 7.23 -13.42
CA THR A 165 -10.30 7.73 -14.46
C THR A 165 -11.50 8.48 -13.87
N THR A 166 -11.78 9.65 -14.42
CA THR A 166 -12.96 10.46 -14.05
C THR A 166 -14.20 9.99 -14.83
N PRO A 167 -15.42 10.35 -14.41
CA PRO A 167 -16.62 10.12 -15.21
C PRO A 167 -16.51 10.69 -16.63
N THR A 168 -15.79 11.81 -16.81
CA THR A 168 -15.53 12.40 -18.13
C THR A 168 -14.65 11.50 -19.00
N HIS A 169 -13.56 10.95 -18.46
CA HIS A 169 -12.71 10.00 -19.20
C HIS A 169 -13.49 8.75 -19.63
N LYS A 170 -14.34 8.23 -18.74
CA LYS A 170 -15.18 7.05 -19.02
C LYS A 170 -16.18 7.31 -20.15
N ARG A 171 -16.89 8.45 -20.11
CA ARG A 171 -17.82 8.84 -21.18
C ARG A 171 -17.11 9.04 -22.51
N ALA A 172 -15.94 9.68 -22.51
CA ALA A 172 -15.16 9.88 -23.73
C ALA A 172 -14.79 8.54 -24.38
N PHE A 173 -14.31 7.57 -23.59
CA PHE A 173 -13.95 6.23 -24.08
C PHE A 173 -15.15 5.48 -24.66
N TYR A 174 -16.28 5.41 -23.94
CA TYR A 174 -17.48 4.71 -24.43
C TYR A 174 -18.21 5.45 -25.55
N GLY A 175 -17.94 6.75 -25.71
CA GLY A 175 -18.49 7.58 -26.78
C GLY A 175 -17.72 7.50 -28.09
N VAL A 176 -16.55 6.84 -28.12
CA VAL A 176 -15.83 6.56 -29.37
C VAL A 176 -16.67 5.57 -30.17
N PRO A 177 -17.27 5.99 -31.30
CA PRO A 177 -17.96 5.06 -32.17
C PRO A 177 -16.92 4.07 -32.67
N GLY A 178 -17.15 2.77 -32.53
CA GLY A 178 -16.31 1.84 -33.25
C GLY A 178 -16.93 0.49 -33.48
N ASN A 179 -16.53 -0.04 -34.62
CA ASN A 179 -16.66 -1.43 -35.01
C ASN A 179 -15.61 -2.23 -34.20
N TRP A 180 -15.87 -2.42 -32.91
CA TRP A 180 -15.04 -3.19 -31.97
C TRP A 180 -15.65 -4.56 -31.71
#